data_AF-A0A1J5E2B1-F1
#
_entry.id   AF-A0A1J5E2B1-F1
#
_cell.length_a   1.000
_cell.length_b   1.000
_cell.length_c   1.000
_cell.angle_alpha   90.00
_cell.angle_beta   90.00
_cell.angle_gamma   90.00
#
_symmetry.space_group_name_H-M   'P 1'
#
loop_
_entity.id
_entity.type
_entity.pdbx_description
1 polymer ?
#
loop_
_entity_poly.entity_id
_entity_poly.type
_entity_poly.pdbx_seq_one_letter_code
_entity_poly.pdbx_strand_id
1 'polypeptide(L)'
;MVRNQNRDEVSDAVEFPGTAQRQSERMGDARGALTAVQKKKKCFPSAQVAYRGLSRFDGMPVRVIVSNLKNPSVNKKTGDVIQVLYAPDDIFPPVAITSDKNISVCGDCPMRAIKGCYVHGGSPAVWRPWVTTHGMPADLDAVCDAISKRGVPVRLGAWGDPACVPLEVSLRLVEASTAGHTGYTQQWRQYSEFAPLLNASVYTAAERDEAHELGFRTFRVKLPGDPCLPGEILCRNAVRADILCRDCLLCSGSGDGRVDIAIDVHGSQDRIRRFMKMMASRKAGGIQ
;
A
#
# COMPACT_ATOMS: atom_id res chain seq x y z
N MET A 1 -40.97 42.90 -56.02
CA MET A 1 -41.84 42.72 -57.20
C MET A 1 -42.02 41.22 -57.38
N VAL A 2 -43.23 40.73 -57.10
CA VAL A 2 -44.18 40.18 -58.10
C VAL A 2 -43.78 38.74 -58.43
N ARG A 3 -44.43 37.77 -57.76
CA ARG A 3 -45.51 36.90 -58.29
C ARG A 3 -44.95 35.88 -59.30
N ASN A 4 -45.31 34.61 -59.30
CA ASN A 4 -46.63 33.97 -59.29
C ASN A 4 -46.40 32.55 -58.76
N GLN A 5 -47.22 32.00 -57.84
CA GLN A 5 -48.60 31.54 -58.03
C GLN A 5 -48.78 30.44 -59.09
N ASN A 6 -49.57 29.46 -58.65
CA ASN A 6 -50.38 28.52 -59.41
C ASN A 6 -49.64 27.29 -59.94
N ARG A 7 -50.17 26.08 -59.85
CA ARG A 7 -51.52 25.58 -59.47
C ARG A 7 -51.41 24.04 -59.40
N ASP A 8 -52.38 23.42 -58.73
CA ASP A 8 -53.17 22.24 -59.13
C ASP A 8 -52.43 21.08 -59.85
N GLU A 9 -52.62 19.80 -59.61
CA GLU A 9 -53.81 19.09 -59.16
C GLU A 9 -53.43 17.60 -59.01
N VAL A 10 -54.31 16.88 -58.35
CA VAL A 10 -54.34 15.44 -58.10
C VAL A 10 -54.27 14.62 -59.40
N SER A 11 -53.58 13.48 -59.39
CA SER A 11 -54.01 12.35 -60.22
C SER A 11 -53.62 10.99 -59.63
N ASP A 12 -54.53 10.07 -59.87
CA ASP A 12 -54.76 8.80 -59.19
C ASP A 12 -53.78 7.68 -59.52
N ALA A 13 -53.86 6.70 -58.63
CA ALA A 13 -53.35 5.34 -58.63
C ALA A 13 -53.24 4.63 -59.99
N VAL A 14 -52.17 3.81 -60.12
CA VAL A 14 -52.26 2.51 -60.80
C VAL A 14 -51.39 1.49 -60.05
N GLU A 15 -52.03 0.43 -59.59
CA GLU A 15 -51.47 -0.77 -58.95
C GLU A 15 -50.89 -1.79 -59.96
N PHE A 16 -50.32 -2.86 -59.38
CA PHE A 16 -49.95 -4.18 -59.88
C PHE A 16 -48.45 -4.39 -60.17
N PRO A 17 -47.86 -5.58 -59.87
CA PRO A 17 -48.52 -6.86 -59.61
C PRO A 17 -48.08 -7.56 -58.30
N GLY A 18 -48.89 -8.54 -57.91
CA GLY A 18 -48.48 -9.59 -57.01
C GLY A 18 -47.42 -10.51 -57.62
N THR A 19 -46.58 -11.06 -56.76
CA THR A 19 -46.12 -12.45 -56.83
C THR A 19 -45.57 -12.80 -55.47
N ALA A 20 -46.35 -13.56 -54.72
CA ALA A 20 -45.86 -14.28 -53.56
C ALA A 20 -44.86 -15.34 -54.02
N GLN A 21 -43.66 -15.37 -53.44
CA GLN A 21 -43.19 -16.53 -52.67
C GLN A 21 -41.75 -16.37 -52.18
N ARG A 22 -41.56 -16.83 -50.93
CA ARG A 22 -40.31 -17.19 -50.24
C ARG A 22 -39.44 -16.05 -49.74
N GLN A 23 -39.68 -15.67 -48.49
CA GLN A 23 -38.70 -15.89 -47.41
C GLN A 23 -39.41 -15.80 -46.06
N SER A 24 -39.98 -16.93 -45.63
CA SER A 24 -40.22 -17.20 -44.22
C SER A 24 -38.89 -17.60 -43.61
N GLU A 25 -38.34 -16.82 -42.67
CA GLU A 25 -37.64 -17.34 -41.51
C GLU A 25 -37.19 -16.21 -40.55
N ARG A 26 -37.54 -16.39 -39.27
CA ARG A 26 -37.00 -15.75 -38.06
C ARG A 26 -37.52 -14.35 -37.69
N MET A 27 -38.79 -14.28 -37.32
CA MET A 27 -39.19 -13.51 -36.12
C MET A 27 -39.25 -14.48 -34.94
N GLY A 28 -38.13 -14.63 -34.24
CA GLY A 28 -37.99 -15.42 -33.03
C GLY A 28 -37.88 -14.52 -31.80
N ASP A 29 -39.03 -14.34 -31.15
CA ASP A 29 -39.24 -14.22 -29.70
C ASP A 29 -38.22 -13.42 -28.85
N ALA A 30 -38.50 -12.12 -28.67
CA ALA A 30 -37.81 -11.23 -27.75
C ALA A 30 -38.26 -11.39 -26.27
N ARG A 31 -38.52 -12.62 -25.80
CA ARG A 31 -38.85 -12.91 -24.39
C ARG A 31 -37.86 -13.85 -23.68
N GLY A 32 -36.73 -14.18 -24.32
CA GLY A 32 -35.67 -15.03 -23.73
C GLY A 32 -34.42 -14.30 -23.22
N ALA A 33 -34.31 -12.97 -23.37
CA ALA A 33 -33.05 -12.25 -23.19
C ALA A 33 -32.92 -11.45 -21.87
N LEU A 34 -33.64 -11.84 -20.81
CA LEU A 34 -33.59 -11.13 -19.51
C LEU A 34 -33.03 -11.95 -18.33
N THR A 35 -32.47 -13.14 -18.54
CA THR A 35 -31.98 -13.99 -17.43
C THR A 35 -30.50 -14.37 -17.46
N ALA A 36 -29.71 -13.85 -18.40
CA ALA A 36 -28.26 -14.07 -18.45
C ALA A 36 -27.40 -12.93 -17.84
N VAL A 37 -28.01 -12.04 -17.04
CA VAL A 37 -27.28 -11.19 -16.08
C VAL A 37 -27.16 -11.95 -14.74
N GLN A 38 -26.86 -13.24 -14.80
CA GLN A 38 -26.57 -14.05 -13.62
C GLN A 38 -25.14 -13.78 -13.19
N LYS A 39 -25.01 -12.84 -12.24
CA LYS A 39 -23.92 -12.68 -11.27
C LYS A 39 -22.53 -13.03 -11.83
N LYS A 40 -21.84 -12.06 -12.45
CA LYS A 40 -20.37 -12.05 -12.39
C LYS A 40 -20.01 -12.18 -10.90
N LYS A 41 -19.44 -13.32 -10.48
CA LYS A 41 -18.86 -13.45 -9.13
C LYS A 41 -18.00 -12.20 -8.94
N LYS A 42 -18.40 -11.32 -8.01
CA LYS A 42 -17.69 -10.07 -7.74
C LYS A 42 -16.28 -10.49 -7.38
N CYS A 43 -15.34 -10.32 -8.31
CA CYS A 43 -13.97 -10.75 -8.09
C CYS A 43 -13.43 -9.89 -6.94
N PHE A 44 -12.83 -10.52 -5.94
CA PHE A 44 -12.31 -9.82 -4.78
C PHE A 44 -11.34 -8.71 -5.27
N PRO A 45 -11.53 -7.45 -4.81
CA PRO A 45 -10.76 -6.33 -5.32
C PRO A 45 -9.27 -6.47 -4.95
N SER A 46 -8.40 -5.89 -5.78
CA SER A 46 -6.94 -5.97 -5.56
C SER A 46 -6.47 -5.16 -4.35
N ALA A 47 -7.31 -4.27 -3.81
CA ALA A 47 -7.09 -3.55 -2.57
C ALA A 47 -8.39 -3.42 -1.77
N GLN A 48 -8.30 -3.46 -0.44
CA GLN A 48 -9.42 -3.34 0.50
C GLN A 48 -9.02 -2.54 1.74
N VAL A 49 -10.01 -2.04 2.47
CA VAL A 49 -9.81 -1.33 3.74
C VAL A 49 -9.96 -2.33 4.88
N ALA A 50 -8.89 -2.55 5.64
CA ALA A 50 -8.90 -3.43 6.80
C ALA A 50 -9.38 -2.70 8.07
N TYR A 51 -9.14 -1.39 8.16
CA TYR A 51 -9.45 -0.59 9.34
C TYR A 51 -9.72 0.87 8.96
N ARG A 52 -10.62 1.51 9.70
CA ARG A 52 -10.83 2.97 9.76
C ARG A 52 -10.96 3.37 11.23
N GLY A 53 -10.31 4.45 11.60
CA GLY A 53 -10.40 5.01 12.95
C GLY A 53 -9.51 6.21 13.12
N LEU A 54 -9.26 6.59 14.37
CA LEU A 54 -8.40 7.72 14.70
C LEU A 54 -6.94 7.26 14.81
N SER A 55 -6.03 8.14 14.37
CA SER A 55 -4.60 7.95 14.55
C SER A 55 -4.25 8.00 16.02
N ARG A 56 -3.38 7.10 16.45
CA ARG A 56 -2.76 7.14 17.79
C ARG A 56 -1.79 8.31 17.97
N PHE A 57 -1.35 8.94 16.88
CA PHE A 57 -0.35 10.01 16.93
C PHE A 57 -0.96 11.40 17.16
N ASP A 58 -2.10 11.68 16.54
CA ASP A 58 -2.71 13.01 16.56
C ASP A 58 -4.25 13.00 16.62
N GLY A 59 -4.88 11.83 16.70
CA GLY A 59 -6.34 11.68 16.73
C GLY A 59 -7.03 11.95 15.40
N MET A 60 -6.30 12.18 14.30
CA MET A 60 -6.91 12.45 12.99
C MET A 60 -7.34 11.15 12.29
N PRO A 61 -8.35 11.20 11.38
CA PRO A 61 -8.82 10.01 10.68
C PRO A 61 -7.74 9.32 9.85
N VAL A 62 -7.57 8.02 10.06
CA VAL A 62 -6.66 7.14 9.29
C VAL A 62 -7.38 5.88 8.85
N ARG A 63 -6.88 5.27 7.79
CA ARG A 63 -7.30 3.96 7.31
C ARG A 63 -6.13 3.05 6.98
N VAL A 64 -6.34 1.75 7.19
CA VAL A 64 -5.39 0.70 6.78
C VAL A 64 -5.89 0.09 5.48
N ILE A 65 -5.08 0.19 4.43
CA ILE A 65 -5.38 -0.34 3.10
C ILE A 65 -4.45 -1.52 2.84
N VAL A 66 -5.03 -2.66 2.52
CA VAL A 66 -4.28 -3.87 2.14
C VAL A 66 -4.40 -4.04 0.64
N SER A 67 -3.28 -4.16 -0.06
CA SER A 67 -3.20 -4.25 -1.52
C SER A 67 -2.41 -5.47 -1.98
N ASN A 68 -2.49 -5.77 -3.29
CA ASN A 68 -2.01 -7.00 -3.91
C ASN A 68 -2.76 -8.26 -3.44
N LEU A 69 -4.02 -8.10 -3.03
CA LEU A 69 -4.91 -9.19 -2.61
C LEU A 69 -5.39 -10.07 -3.76
N LYS A 70 -5.15 -9.66 -5.00
CA LYS A 70 -5.49 -10.41 -6.21
C LYS A 70 -4.30 -10.56 -7.16
N ASN A 71 -3.67 -9.44 -7.49
CA ASN A 71 -2.57 -9.41 -8.45
C ASN A 71 -1.22 -9.46 -7.72
N PRO A 72 -0.26 -10.28 -8.19
CA PRO A 72 1.09 -10.30 -7.63
C PRO A 72 1.80 -8.95 -7.67
N SER A 73 2.63 -8.68 -6.66
CA SER A 73 3.54 -7.54 -6.71
C SER A 73 4.68 -7.79 -7.71
N VAL A 74 5.01 -6.78 -8.53
CA VAL A 74 6.16 -6.80 -9.45
C VAL A 74 7.38 -6.07 -8.90
N ASN A 75 7.39 -5.76 -7.60
CA ASN A 75 8.50 -5.06 -6.96
C ASN A 75 9.74 -5.96 -6.89
N LYS A 76 10.80 -5.58 -7.62
CA LYS A 76 12.05 -6.34 -7.72
C LYS A 76 12.80 -6.53 -6.41
N LYS A 77 12.53 -5.72 -5.36
CA LYS A 77 13.17 -5.84 -4.05
C LYS A 77 12.37 -6.72 -3.09
N THR A 78 11.05 -6.52 -3.06
CA THR A 78 10.21 -7.25 -2.10
C THR A 78 9.72 -8.59 -2.64
N GLY A 79 9.63 -8.74 -3.96
CA GLY A 79 8.92 -9.85 -4.61
C GLY A 79 7.41 -9.74 -4.44
N ASP A 80 6.71 -10.82 -4.77
CA ASP A 80 5.27 -10.93 -4.52
C ASP A 80 4.97 -10.99 -3.02
N VAL A 81 4.50 -9.86 -2.49
CA VAL A 81 4.03 -9.70 -1.11
C VAL A 81 2.77 -8.84 -1.10
N ILE A 82 1.91 -9.10 -0.12
CA ILE A 82 0.79 -8.23 0.23
C ILE A 82 1.35 -6.96 0.86
N GLN A 83 0.87 -5.79 0.45
CA GLN A 83 1.36 -4.50 0.94
C GLN A 83 0.28 -3.86 1.82
N VAL A 84 0.66 -3.49 3.04
CA VAL A 84 -0.21 -2.80 3.99
C VAL A 84 0.22 -1.34 4.09
N LEU A 85 -0.72 -0.45 3.77
CA LEU A 85 -0.55 0.99 3.78
C LEU A 85 -1.34 1.56 4.96
N TYR A 86 -0.70 2.41 5.75
CA TYR A 86 -1.32 3.22 6.79
C TYR A 86 -1.43 4.64 6.22
N ALA A 87 -2.65 5.11 5.97
CA ALA A 87 -2.89 6.34 5.22
C ALA A 87 -3.90 7.25 5.93
N PRO A 88 -3.75 8.58 5.83
CA PRO A 88 -4.82 9.50 6.22
C PRO A 88 -6.10 9.16 5.47
N ASP A 89 -7.23 9.23 6.15
CA ASP A 89 -8.51 8.83 5.57
C ASP A 89 -9.15 9.98 4.76
N ASP A 90 -8.91 11.20 5.22
CA ASP A 90 -9.54 12.46 4.81
C ASP A 90 -8.72 13.25 3.78
N ILE A 91 -7.43 12.95 3.63
CA ILE A 91 -6.53 13.69 2.74
C ILE A 91 -5.77 12.78 1.78
N PHE A 92 -5.73 13.19 0.51
CA PHE A 92 -5.02 12.48 -0.54
C PHE A 92 -3.50 12.39 -0.24
N PRO A 93 -2.84 11.22 -0.29
CA PRO A 93 -1.47 11.03 0.20
C PRO A 93 -0.41 11.99 -0.38
N PRO A 94 -0.40 12.31 -1.68
CA PRO A 94 0.49 13.35 -2.22
C PRO A 94 0.32 14.71 -1.53
N VAL A 95 -0.92 15.11 -1.27
CA VAL A 95 -1.25 16.39 -0.61
C VAL A 95 -0.87 16.32 0.87
N ALA A 96 -1.11 15.19 1.54
CA ALA A 96 -0.74 15.00 2.94
C ALA A 96 0.76 15.23 3.17
N ILE A 97 1.61 14.77 2.25
CA ILE A 97 3.06 14.94 2.36
C ILE A 97 3.50 16.38 2.06
N THR A 98 2.93 17.03 1.04
CA THR A 98 3.33 18.41 0.69
C THR A 98 2.81 19.43 1.69
N SER A 99 1.70 19.13 2.38
CA SER A 99 1.10 19.96 3.43
C SER A 99 1.51 19.55 4.85
N ASP A 100 2.44 18.60 4.99
CA ASP A 100 2.93 18.07 6.28
C ASP A 100 1.86 17.42 7.20
N LYS A 101 0.70 17.10 6.63
CA LYS A 101 -0.41 16.42 7.31
C LYS A 101 -0.26 14.89 7.35
N ASN A 102 0.83 14.34 6.83
CA ASN A 102 1.13 12.92 6.98
C ASN A 102 1.66 12.56 8.38
N ILE A 103 1.70 13.50 9.32
CA ILE A 103 1.99 13.24 10.74
C ILE A 103 1.02 12.20 11.33
N SER A 104 -0.25 12.17 10.91
CA SER A 104 -1.24 11.20 11.39
C SER A 104 -0.85 9.74 11.10
N VAL A 105 0.06 9.49 10.15
CA VAL A 105 0.51 8.13 9.80
C VAL A 105 2.02 7.96 9.89
N CYS A 106 2.79 9.02 10.10
CA CYS A 106 4.25 8.96 10.17
C CYS A 106 4.81 9.48 11.49
N GLY A 107 3.99 10.12 12.33
CA GLY A 107 4.40 10.68 13.61
C GLY A 107 5.59 11.62 13.50
N ASP A 108 6.53 11.45 14.43
CA ASP A 108 7.79 12.18 14.50
C ASP A 108 8.92 11.59 13.63
N CYS A 109 8.59 10.69 12.68
CA CYS A 109 9.54 10.03 11.79
C CYS A 109 10.63 11.00 11.28
N PRO A 110 11.92 10.76 11.59
CA PRO A 110 13.00 11.66 11.22
C PRO A 110 13.08 11.91 9.72
N MET A 111 12.77 10.89 8.91
CA MET A 111 12.76 10.96 7.46
C MET A 111 11.64 11.85 6.90
N ARG A 112 10.55 12.10 7.64
CA ARG A 112 9.53 13.10 7.30
C ARG A 112 10.10 14.50 7.46
N ALA A 113 10.67 14.80 8.63
CA ALA A 113 11.19 16.12 8.97
C ALA A 113 12.24 16.62 7.96
N ILE A 114 13.12 15.72 7.51
CA ILE A 114 14.16 16.07 6.52
C ILE A 114 13.71 15.91 5.07
N LYS A 115 12.43 15.58 4.81
CA LYS A 115 11.93 15.22 3.46
C LYS A 115 12.82 14.16 2.77
N GLY A 116 13.28 13.19 3.55
CA GLY A 116 14.18 12.11 3.14
C GLY A 116 13.46 10.81 2.80
N CYS A 117 12.19 10.67 3.20
CA CYS A 117 11.40 9.46 2.96
C CYS A 117 11.40 9.07 1.48
N TYR A 118 11.80 7.82 1.19
CA TYR A 118 11.91 7.37 -0.19
C TYR A 118 10.54 7.03 -0.80
N VAL A 119 9.58 6.65 0.05
CA VAL A 119 8.18 6.44 -0.31
C VAL A 119 7.50 7.80 -0.39
N HIS A 120 7.38 8.32 -1.59
CA HIS A 120 6.60 9.54 -1.85
C HIS A 120 5.14 9.14 -2.05
N GLY A 121 4.20 9.94 -1.54
CA GLY A 121 2.75 9.70 -1.68
C GLY A 121 2.28 9.74 -3.14
N GLY A 122 3.06 10.39 -4.02
CA GLY A 122 2.89 10.32 -5.48
C GLY A 122 3.23 8.96 -6.11
N SER A 123 3.73 7.99 -5.34
CA SER A 123 3.97 6.64 -5.83
C SER A 123 2.64 5.96 -6.15
N PRO A 124 2.46 5.39 -7.36
CA PRO A 124 1.24 4.63 -7.70
C PRO A 124 0.93 3.50 -6.73
N ALA A 125 1.94 2.95 -6.03
CA ALA A 125 1.74 1.93 -5.01
C ALA A 125 1.03 2.46 -3.75
N VAL A 126 0.98 3.79 -3.55
CA VAL A 126 0.30 4.44 -2.42
C VAL A 126 -1.01 5.06 -2.89
N TRP A 127 -0.96 5.95 -3.88
CA TRP A 127 -2.15 6.73 -4.24
C TRP A 127 -3.22 5.91 -4.97
N ARG A 128 -2.87 4.88 -5.76
CA ARG A 128 -3.89 4.07 -6.46
C ARG A 128 -4.74 3.28 -5.47
N PRO A 129 -4.17 2.45 -4.57
CA PRO A 129 -4.98 1.77 -3.56
C PRO A 129 -5.81 2.73 -2.73
N TRP A 130 -5.25 3.90 -2.37
CA TRP A 130 -5.97 4.94 -1.64
C TRP A 130 -7.21 5.42 -2.39
N VAL A 131 -7.07 5.80 -3.66
CA VAL A 131 -8.20 6.30 -4.47
C VAL A 131 -9.23 5.20 -4.73
N THR A 132 -8.78 4.00 -5.10
CA THR A 132 -9.70 2.89 -5.45
C THR A 132 -10.49 2.36 -4.27
N THR A 133 -10.01 2.61 -3.05
CA THR A 133 -10.68 2.19 -1.81
C THR A 133 -11.39 3.33 -1.09
N HIS A 134 -11.41 4.53 -1.68
CA HIS A 134 -12.10 5.67 -1.10
C HIS A 134 -13.61 5.37 -0.99
N GLY A 135 -14.20 5.68 0.18
CA GLY A 135 -15.59 5.35 0.49
C GLY A 135 -15.89 3.86 0.75
N MET A 136 -14.94 2.93 0.58
CA MET A 136 -15.17 1.53 0.93
C MET A 136 -15.24 1.36 2.46
N PRO A 137 -16.16 0.51 2.97
CA PRO A 137 -16.21 0.17 4.39
C PRO A 137 -14.96 -0.60 4.80
N ALA A 138 -14.59 -0.50 6.07
CA ALA A 138 -13.56 -1.35 6.66
C ALA A 138 -14.14 -2.74 6.93
N ASP A 139 -13.42 -3.79 6.53
CA ASP A 139 -13.79 -5.18 6.75
C ASP A 139 -12.52 -6.00 7.01
N LEU A 140 -12.11 -6.09 8.27
CA LEU A 140 -10.87 -6.76 8.67
C LEU A 140 -10.94 -8.27 8.39
N ASP A 141 -12.07 -8.91 8.67
CA ASP A 141 -12.21 -10.35 8.50
C ASP A 141 -12.18 -10.76 7.03
N ALA A 142 -12.87 -10.04 6.14
CA ALA A 142 -12.79 -10.31 4.70
C ALA A 142 -11.36 -10.08 4.15
N VAL A 143 -10.62 -9.12 4.70
CA VAL A 143 -9.22 -8.89 4.35
C VAL A 143 -8.34 -10.04 4.84
N CYS A 144 -8.44 -10.47 6.09
CA CYS A 144 -7.71 -11.61 6.63
C CYS A 144 -7.97 -12.87 5.77
N ASP A 145 -9.23 -13.14 5.45
CA ASP A 145 -9.65 -14.23 4.56
C ASP A 145 -8.92 -14.22 3.21
N ALA A 146 -8.77 -13.04 2.62
CA ALA A 146 -8.08 -12.88 1.33
C ALA A 146 -6.56 -12.99 1.45
N ILE A 147 -5.98 -12.53 2.57
CA ILE A 147 -4.56 -12.73 2.88
C ILE A 147 -4.25 -14.23 2.95
N SER A 148 -5.05 -14.98 3.73
CA SER A 148 -4.87 -16.44 3.88
C SER A 148 -5.01 -17.16 2.54
N LYS A 149 -5.98 -16.79 1.71
CA LYS A 149 -6.18 -17.37 0.36
C LYS A 149 -5.03 -17.03 -0.60
N ARG A 150 -4.37 -15.88 -0.45
CA ARG A 150 -3.23 -15.49 -1.30
C ARG A 150 -1.97 -16.29 -1.01
N GLY A 151 -1.77 -16.72 0.25
CA GLY A 151 -0.65 -17.59 0.64
C GLY A 151 0.74 -16.98 0.43
N VAL A 152 0.85 -15.65 0.46
CA VAL A 152 2.13 -14.91 0.33
C VAL A 152 2.38 -14.03 1.55
N PRO A 153 3.63 -13.63 1.82
CA PRO A 153 3.95 -12.83 2.99
C PRO A 153 3.28 -11.45 2.99
N VAL A 154 3.10 -10.89 4.19
CA VAL A 154 2.56 -9.54 4.40
C VAL A 154 3.68 -8.55 4.73
N ARG A 155 3.71 -7.41 4.04
CA ARG A 155 4.60 -6.29 4.36
C ARG A 155 3.82 -5.17 5.05
N LEU A 156 4.04 -5.04 6.36
CA LEU A 156 3.56 -3.93 7.17
C LEU A 156 4.39 -2.67 6.87
N GLY A 157 3.72 -1.52 6.79
CA GLY A 157 4.39 -0.23 6.61
C GLY A 157 4.94 -0.02 5.20
N ALA A 158 4.21 -0.46 4.17
CA ALA A 158 4.54 -0.13 2.78
C ALA A 158 4.55 1.40 2.56
N TRP A 159 3.67 2.10 3.28
CA TRP A 159 3.71 3.52 3.59
C TRP A 159 2.98 3.75 4.92
N GLY A 160 3.39 4.77 5.66
CA GLY A 160 2.95 5.00 7.04
C GLY A 160 3.52 3.97 8.03
N ASP A 161 3.32 4.25 9.30
CA ASP A 161 3.82 3.48 10.43
C ASP A 161 2.69 2.65 11.06
N PRO A 162 2.86 1.33 11.26
CA PRO A 162 1.83 0.50 11.86
C PRO A 162 1.38 0.96 13.25
N ALA A 163 2.26 1.64 14.00
CA ALA A 163 1.94 2.15 15.33
C ALA A 163 0.88 3.27 15.32
N CYS A 164 0.49 3.79 14.15
CA CYS A 164 -0.55 4.83 14.07
C CYS A 164 -1.96 4.28 14.33
N VAL A 165 -2.14 2.95 14.39
CA VAL A 165 -3.41 2.27 14.70
C VAL A 165 -3.20 1.26 15.84
N PRO A 166 -4.28 0.69 16.42
CA PRO A 166 -4.16 -0.35 17.44
C PRO A 166 -3.37 -1.58 16.95
N LEU A 167 -2.58 -2.19 17.83
CA LEU A 167 -1.72 -3.33 17.54
C LEU A 167 -2.49 -4.50 16.91
N GLU A 168 -3.72 -4.70 17.38
CA GLU A 168 -4.62 -5.79 16.99
C GLU A 168 -4.87 -5.82 15.48
N VAL A 169 -4.90 -4.65 14.83
CA VAL A 169 -5.05 -4.56 13.38
C VAL A 169 -3.86 -5.21 12.69
N SER A 170 -2.64 -4.87 13.09
CA SER A 170 -1.41 -5.45 12.51
C SER A 170 -1.28 -6.93 12.83
N LEU A 171 -1.61 -7.32 14.07
CA LEU A 171 -1.55 -8.70 14.54
C LEU A 171 -2.46 -9.60 13.69
N ARG A 172 -3.73 -9.23 13.53
CA ARG A 172 -4.70 -9.99 12.71
C ARG A 172 -4.27 -10.15 11.25
N LEU A 173 -3.62 -9.13 10.67
CA LEU A 173 -3.12 -9.19 9.29
C LEU A 173 -1.92 -10.15 9.15
N VAL A 174 -1.03 -10.17 10.15
CA VAL A 174 0.12 -11.08 10.19
C VAL A 174 -0.32 -12.52 10.43
N GLU A 175 -1.20 -12.75 11.41
CA GLU A 175 -1.74 -14.09 11.71
C GLU A 175 -2.46 -14.72 10.51
N ALA A 176 -3.10 -13.89 9.67
CA ALA A 176 -3.74 -14.36 8.44
C ALA A 176 -2.73 -14.85 7.38
N SER A 177 -1.45 -14.47 7.46
CA SER A 177 -0.41 -14.86 6.49
C SER A 177 0.46 -15.99 7.03
N THR A 178 0.19 -17.21 6.58
CA THR A 178 1.00 -18.39 6.92
C THR A 178 2.40 -18.37 6.28
N ALA A 179 2.66 -17.43 5.36
CA ALA A 179 3.94 -17.27 4.69
C ALA A 179 4.88 -16.27 5.42
N GLY A 180 4.44 -15.69 6.54
CA GLY A 180 5.20 -14.77 7.36
C GLY A 180 5.02 -13.30 6.98
N HIS A 181 5.80 -12.42 7.61
CA HIS A 181 5.66 -10.98 7.43
C HIS A 181 6.98 -10.24 7.46
N THR A 182 6.94 -8.98 7.06
CA THR A 182 8.00 -8.00 7.29
C THR A 182 7.42 -6.67 7.74
N GLY A 183 8.16 -5.90 8.54
CA GLY A 183 7.76 -4.57 8.97
C GLY A 183 8.79 -3.89 9.87
N TYR A 184 8.68 -2.58 9.97
CA TYR A 184 9.43 -1.77 10.90
C TYR A 184 8.59 -0.58 11.38
N THR A 185 8.92 -0.05 12.55
CA THR A 185 8.32 1.17 13.09
C THR A 185 9.41 2.19 13.44
N GLN A 186 9.12 3.47 13.20
CA GLN A 186 9.90 4.61 13.66
C GLN A 186 9.50 5.02 15.07
N GLN A 187 8.36 4.55 15.57
CA GLN A 187 7.76 4.98 16.84
C GLN A 187 8.07 3.99 17.99
N TRP A 188 9.13 3.20 17.85
CA TRP A 188 9.49 2.10 18.74
C TRP A 188 9.67 2.53 20.21
N ARG A 189 10.05 3.78 20.48
CA ARG A 189 10.17 4.32 21.86
C ARG A 189 8.85 4.40 22.59
N GLN A 190 7.78 4.73 21.88
CA GLN A 190 6.46 4.97 22.48
C GLN A 190 5.56 3.74 22.40
N TYR A 191 5.80 2.85 21.44
CA TYR A 191 4.90 1.75 21.12
C TYR A 191 5.65 0.41 21.12
N SER A 192 6.26 0.07 22.27
CA SER A 192 7.04 -1.16 22.41
C SER A 192 6.22 -2.44 22.34
N GLU A 193 4.89 -2.35 22.46
CA GLU A 193 3.99 -3.48 22.23
C GLU A 193 4.08 -4.06 20.80
N PHE A 194 4.64 -3.30 19.84
CA PHE A 194 4.87 -3.78 18.47
C PHE A 194 6.15 -4.61 18.29
N ALA A 195 7.02 -4.69 19.29
CA ALA A 195 8.29 -5.40 19.19
C ALA A 195 8.18 -6.84 18.67
N PRO A 196 7.16 -7.64 19.04
CA PRO A 196 6.99 -8.99 18.48
C PRO A 196 6.72 -9.02 16.97
N LEU A 197 6.19 -7.94 16.39
CA LEU A 197 5.78 -7.87 14.98
C LEU A 197 6.75 -7.07 14.10
N LEU A 198 7.42 -6.06 14.64
CA LEU A 198 8.17 -5.06 13.87
C LEU A 198 9.60 -4.92 14.37
N ASN A 199 10.53 -4.65 13.45
CA ASN A 199 11.85 -4.16 13.86
C ASN A 199 11.77 -2.64 14.18
N ALA A 200 12.56 -2.17 15.14
CA ALA A 200 12.78 -0.75 15.36
C ALA A 200 13.65 -0.18 14.23
N SER A 201 13.16 0.85 13.53
CA SER A 201 13.98 1.59 12.58
C SER A 201 14.85 2.59 13.33
N VAL A 202 16.16 2.37 13.30
CA VAL A 202 17.14 3.16 14.06
C VAL A 202 18.23 3.71 13.15
N TYR A 203 19.03 4.64 13.65
CA TYR A 203 20.06 5.34 12.88
C TYR A 203 21.42 5.32 13.57
N THR A 204 21.48 5.17 14.90
CA THR A 204 22.74 5.13 15.67
C THR A 204 22.90 3.83 16.46
N ALA A 205 24.10 3.58 16.97
CA ALA A 205 24.35 2.47 17.90
C ALA A 205 23.57 2.64 19.21
N ALA A 206 23.56 3.85 19.78
CA ALA A 206 22.80 4.14 20.99
C ALA A 206 21.29 3.88 20.82
N GLU A 207 20.70 4.28 19.69
CA GLU A 207 19.29 3.98 19.39
C GLU A 207 19.02 2.48 19.26
N ARG A 208 20.00 1.73 18.75
CA ARG A 208 19.88 0.27 18.65
C ARG A 208 19.85 -0.37 20.02
N ASP A 209 20.78 0.04 20.88
CA ASP A 209 20.90 -0.52 22.22
C ASP A 209 19.64 -0.19 23.06
N GLU A 210 19.13 1.04 22.96
CA GLU A 210 17.84 1.44 23.56
C GLU A 210 16.66 0.62 23.00
N ALA A 211 16.62 0.37 21.69
CA ALA A 211 15.57 -0.46 21.10
C ALA A 211 15.62 -1.91 21.59
N HIS A 212 16.82 -2.47 21.83
CA HIS A 212 16.98 -3.79 22.43
C HIS A 212 16.43 -3.85 23.86
N GLU A 213 16.66 -2.81 24.67
CA GLU A 213 16.10 -2.71 26.02
C GLU A 213 14.56 -2.71 26.01
N LEU A 214 13.96 -2.19 24.94
CA LEU A 214 12.51 -2.22 24.70
C LEU A 214 12.01 -3.50 24.01
N GLY A 215 12.87 -4.51 23.85
CA GLY A 215 12.53 -5.82 23.31
C GLY A 215 12.47 -5.89 21.77
N PHE A 216 12.90 -4.85 21.07
CA PHE A 216 12.95 -4.85 19.61
C PHE A 216 14.22 -5.52 19.09
N ARG A 217 14.12 -6.07 17.88
CA ARG A 217 15.25 -6.11 16.95
C ARG A 217 15.29 -4.87 16.10
N THR A 218 16.43 -4.61 15.47
CA THR A 218 16.61 -3.36 14.75
C THR A 218 16.74 -3.52 13.24
N PHE A 219 16.34 -2.46 12.56
CA PHE A 219 16.66 -2.17 11.18
C PHE A 219 17.40 -0.83 11.17
N ARG A 220 18.73 -0.86 11.17
CA ARG A 220 19.56 0.33 11.23
C ARG A 220 19.88 0.84 9.83
N VAL A 221 19.55 2.10 9.56
CA VAL A 221 20.00 2.80 8.36
C VAL A 221 21.32 3.49 8.68
N LYS A 222 22.40 3.09 7.98
CA LYS A 222 23.77 3.60 8.20
C LYS A 222 24.29 4.40 7.02
N LEU A 223 25.39 5.13 7.23
CA LEU A 223 26.08 5.81 6.15
C LEU A 223 26.85 4.80 5.28
N PRO A 224 27.05 5.10 3.98
CA PRO A 224 27.90 4.29 3.13
C PRO A 224 29.31 4.22 3.70
N GLY A 225 29.84 3.01 3.84
CA GLY A 225 31.17 2.75 4.41
C GLY A 225 31.21 2.51 5.92
N ASP A 226 30.16 2.88 6.68
CA ASP A 226 30.10 2.53 8.10
C ASP A 226 30.01 1.00 8.25
N PRO A 227 30.66 0.39 9.27
CA PRO A 227 30.56 -1.05 9.49
C PRO A 227 29.17 -1.45 10.02
N CYS A 228 28.84 -2.74 9.86
CA CYS A 228 27.81 -3.36 10.69
C CYS A 228 28.34 -3.44 12.12
N LEU A 229 27.48 -3.22 13.10
CA LEU A 229 27.82 -3.40 14.51
C LEU A 229 27.84 -4.90 14.87
N PRO A 230 28.47 -5.31 15.98
CA PRO A 230 28.37 -6.69 16.45
C PRO A 230 26.91 -7.13 16.58
N GLY A 231 26.59 -8.31 16.06
CA GLY A 231 25.23 -8.86 16.02
C GLY A 231 24.35 -8.38 14.86
N GLU A 232 24.81 -7.40 14.06
CA GLU A 232 24.13 -6.97 12.85
C GLU A 232 24.65 -7.70 11.60
N ILE A 233 23.76 -7.92 10.64
CA ILE A 233 24.15 -8.26 9.27
C ILE A 233 23.65 -7.20 8.29
N LEU A 234 24.32 -7.08 7.14
CA LEU A 234 23.79 -6.27 6.05
C LEU A 234 22.53 -6.91 5.46
N CYS A 235 21.54 -6.09 5.12
CA CYS A 235 20.32 -6.50 4.41
C CYS A 235 20.66 -7.44 3.25
N ARG A 236 20.09 -8.64 3.25
CA ARG A 236 20.43 -9.69 2.27
C ARG A 236 20.20 -9.24 0.83
N ASN A 237 19.15 -8.45 0.58
CA ASN A 237 18.88 -7.87 -0.73
C ASN A 237 19.95 -6.85 -1.18
N ALA A 238 20.55 -6.11 -0.24
CA ALA A 238 21.63 -5.17 -0.54
C ALA A 238 22.95 -5.87 -0.87
N VAL A 239 23.18 -7.05 -0.28
CA VAL A 239 24.33 -7.92 -0.62
C VAL A 239 24.11 -8.59 -1.98
N ARG A 240 22.88 -9.07 -2.23
CA ARG A 240 22.51 -9.90 -3.38
C ARG A 240 21.08 -9.56 -3.82
N ALA A 241 20.96 -8.92 -4.98
CA ALA A 241 19.68 -8.39 -5.47
C ALA A 241 18.63 -9.46 -5.77
N ASP A 242 19.05 -10.73 -5.95
CA ASP A 242 18.18 -11.89 -6.14
C ASP A 242 17.54 -12.42 -4.86
N ILE A 243 18.03 -12.02 -3.68
CA ILE A 243 17.41 -12.35 -2.39
C ILE A 243 16.32 -11.32 -2.10
N LEU A 244 15.06 -11.71 -2.20
CA LEU A 244 13.92 -10.80 -2.03
C LEU A 244 13.39 -10.82 -0.60
N CYS A 245 12.67 -9.76 -0.21
CA CYS A 245 12.07 -9.70 1.14
C CYS A 245 11.11 -10.87 1.41
N ARG A 246 10.32 -11.30 0.40
CA ARG A 246 9.41 -12.45 0.52
C ARG A 246 10.12 -13.77 0.87
N ASP A 247 11.40 -13.90 0.51
CA ASP A 247 12.18 -15.11 0.72
C ASP A 247 12.97 -15.01 2.04
N CYS A 248 13.41 -13.79 2.38
CA CYS A 248 14.31 -13.52 3.49
C CYS A 248 13.60 -13.37 4.84
N LEU A 249 12.50 -12.61 4.89
CA LEU A 249 11.63 -12.41 6.07
C LEU A 249 12.31 -11.99 7.39
N LEU A 250 13.56 -11.50 7.36
CA LEU A 250 14.32 -11.19 8.59
C LEU A 250 13.79 -9.98 9.36
N CYS A 251 13.07 -9.07 8.71
CA CYS A 251 12.50 -7.87 9.34
C CYS A 251 11.12 -8.17 9.96
N SER A 252 11.01 -9.12 10.88
CA SER A 252 9.73 -9.69 11.34
C SER A 252 9.45 -9.54 12.85
N GLY A 253 10.07 -8.57 13.53
CA GLY A 253 9.90 -8.39 14.99
C GLY A 253 10.79 -9.30 15.81
N SER A 254 10.65 -9.42 17.12
CA SER A 254 11.64 -10.07 18.01
C SER A 254 11.51 -11.59 18.20
N GLY A 255 10.52 -12.25 17.58
CA GLY A 255 10.05 -13.59 17.99
C GLY A 255 10.81 -14.85 17.56
N ASP A 256 11.99 -14.78 16.94
CA ASP A 256 12.57 -15.96 16.24
C ASP A 256 14.10 -16.14 16.34
N GLY A 257 14.78 -15.39 17.22
CA GLY A 257 16.24 -15.49 17.39
C GLY A 257 17.09 -15.08 16.18
N ARG A 258 16.50 -14.47 15.13
CA ARG A 258 17.29 -13.91 14.01
C ARG A 258 17.94 -12.58 14.39
N VAL A 259 18.83 -12.11 13.53
CA VAL A 259 19.77 -11.02 13.76
C VAL A 259 19.22 -9.63 13.45
N ASP A 260 19.88 -8.61 13.99
CA ASP A 260 19.65 -7.22 13.58
C ASP A 260 20.08 -6.99 12.13
N ILE A 261 19.40 -6.05 11.48
CA ILE A 261 19.64 -5.73 10.07
C ILE A 261 20.19 -4.32 9.94
N ALA A 262 21.30 -4.17 9.24
CA ALA A 262 21.81 -2.88 8.79
C ALA A 262 21.56 -2.70 7.28
N ILE A 263 21.39 -1.46 6.84
CA ILE A 263 21.36 -1.12 5.42
C ILE A 263 22.03 0.23 5.19
N ASP A 264 22.74 0.35 4.08
CA ASP A 264 23.18 1.67 3.61
C ASP A 264 21.97 2.52 3.22
N VAL A 265 22.03 3.80 3.58
CA VAL A 265 21.10 4.78 3.02
C VAL A 265 21.12 4.72 1.51
N HIS A 266 19.94 4.66 0.89
CA HIS A 266 19.77 4.55 -0.55
C HIS A 266 18.57 5.38 -1.02
N GLY A 267 18.56 5.70 -2.31
CA GLY A 267 17.56 6.57 -2.92
C GLY A 267 18.21 7.58 -3.86
N SER A 268 17.52 8.68 -4.13
CA SER A 268 18.11 9.77 -4.89
C SER A 268 19.28 10.42 -4.12
N GLN A 269 20.24 10.99 -4.84
CA GLN A 269 21.39 11.67 -4.26
C GLN A 269 20.98 12.78 -3.27
N ASP A 270 19.89 13.49 -3.56
CA ASP A 270 19.34 14.50 -2.67
C ASP A 270 18.84 13.91 -1.33
N ARG A 271 18.18 12.74 -1.35
CA ARG A 271 17.74 12.05 -0.13
C ARG A 271 18.93 11.56 0.69
N ILE A 272 19.94 10.99 0.03
CA ILE A 272 21.18 10.56 0.68
C ILE A 272 21.87 11.76 1.35
N ARG A 273 21.97 12.90 0.64
CA ARG A 273 22.55 14.14 1.19
C ARG A 273 21.79 14.66 2.41
N ARG A 274 20.45 14.66 2.37
CA ARG A 274 19.61 15.09 3.51
C ARG A 274 19.80 14.17 4.71
N PHE A 275 19.86 12.87 4.48
CA PHE A 275 20.17 11.88 5.50
C PHE A 275 21.55 12.11 6.13
N MET A 276 22.58 12.31 5.30
CA MET A 276 23.94 12.61 5.78
C MET A 276 23.98 13.86 6.67
N LYS A 277 23.25 14.92 6.29
CA LYS A 277 23.12 16.13 7.11
C LYS A 277 22.44 15.84 8.45
N MET A 278 21.35 15.07 8.44
CA MET A 278 20.65 14.64 9.67
C MET A 278 21.59 13.88 10.61
N MET A 279 22.36 12.93 10.07
CA MET A 279 23.31 12.13 10.84
C MET A 279 24.43 13.00 11.43
N ALA A 280 24.95 13.96 10.67
CA ALA A 280 25.94 14.91 11.16
C ALA A 280 25.40 15.78 12.32
N SER A 281 24.16 16.28 12.19
CA SER A 281 23.51 17.04 13.27
C SER A 281 23.27 16.20 14.52
N ARG A 282 22.86 14.93 14.38
CA ARG A 282 22.69 14.00 15.51
C ARG A 282 24.01 13.73 16.24
N LYS A 283 25.11 13.61 15.50
CA LYS A 283 26.45 13.44 16.08
C LYS A 283 26.95 14.71 16.79
N ALA A 284 26.60 15.89 16.28
CA ALA A 284 26.98 17.17 16.87
C ALA A 284 26.14 17.56 18.09
N GLY A 285 24.89 17.09 18.18
CA GLY A 285 23.95 17.39 19.26
C GLY A 285 23.94 16.39 20.43
N GLY A 286 24.74 15.32 20.38
CA GLY A 286 24.80 14.28 21.41
C GLY A 286 26.20 14.14 22.00
N ILE A 287 26.32 14.52 23.28
CA ILE A 287 27.42 14.18 24.19
C ILE A 287 27.55 12.64 24.23
N GLN A 288 28.80 12.16 24.26
CA GLN A 288 29.18 10.75 24.41
C GLN A 288 28.48 10.07 25.58
#